data_AF-A0A7Z6T4T7-F1
#
_entry.id   AF-A0A7Z6T4T7-F1
#
_cell.length_a   1.000
_cell.length_b   1.000
_cell.length_c   1.000
_cell.angle_alpha   90.00
_cell.angle_beta   90.00
_cell.angle_gamma   90.00
#
_symmetry.space_group_name_H-M   'P 1'
#
loop_
_entity.id
_entity.type
_entity.pdbx_description
1 polymer ?
#
loop_
_entity_poly.entity_id
_entity_poly.type
_entity_poly.pdbx_seq_one_letter_code
_entity_poly.pdbx_strand_id
1 'polypeptide(L)'
;MTATATTVRADCAADPAGALTFDLAPAATVPGPEAVLLLRRRGAAGTTVRLPLTSTAPGRLRAVLPPSADVPEGRWDAYVEEPGSEHTLTVLPGLRDLRALVDRTPDTGTATIRSRVPYPTLDGRLALRCWVRAPHAEAGAIRVGPSGMSAEGELYGVQAGEGAVVEARLPGEPARVHRVPLTASGQPGGFAFTLPYAPLAEGPVTEERLWRLWVIPSPGAKAVRISRILDDVWSREHTFVYPGRPVADGVLATPCYSAANDLCVRVVPATA
;
A
#
# COMPACT_ATOMS: atom_id res chain seq x y z
N MET A 1 -37.97 -23.95 2.79
CA MET A 1 -36.55 -23.79 2.38
C MET A 1 -36.18 -22.34 2.59
N THR A 2 -35.48 -22.03 3.67
CA THR A 2 -34.97 -20.68 3.95
C THR A 2 -33.81 -20.42 2.98
N ALA A 3 -33.85 -19.32 2.24
CA ALA A 3 -32.76 -18.95 1.34
C ALA A 3 -31.48 -18.76 2.18
N THR A 4 -30.48 -19.60 1.96
CA THR A 4 -29.18 -19.47 2.59
C THR A 4 -28.57 -18.16 2.10
N ALA A 5 -28.31 -17.23 3.01
CA ALA A 5 -27.64 -15.99 2.65
C ALA A 5 -26.27 -16.34 2.06
N THR A 6 -25.96 -15.87 0.86
CA THR A 6 -24.66 -16.08 0.19
C THR A 6 -23.65 -14.98 0.52
N THR A 7 -24.11 -13.95 1.24
CA THR A 7 -23.34 -12.75 1.58
C THR A 7 -23.61 -12.28 3.01
N VAL A 8 -22.62 -11.66 3.62
CA VAL A 8 -22.71 -10.96 4.91
C VAL A 8 -22.02 -9.60 4.78
N ARG A 9 -22.43 -8.59 5.54
CA ARG A 9 -21.75 -7.28 5.56
C ARG A 9 -20.86 -7.15 6.78
N ALA A 10 -19.69 -6.54 6.64
CA ALA A 10 -18.81 -6.22 7.76
C ALA A 10 -18.46 -4.73 7.82
N ASP A 11 -18.67 -4.12 8.98
CA ASP A 11 -18.09 -2.83 9.32
C ASP A 11 -16.64 -3.04 9.77
N CYS A 12 -15.73 -2.14 9.39
CA CYS A 12 -14.33 -2.21 9.78
C CYS A 12 -13.95 -0.97 10.59
N ALA A 13 -13.14 -1.16 11.63
CA ALA A 13 -12.50 -0.05 12.34
C ALA A 13 -11.02 -0.35 12.57
N ALA A 14 -10.19 0.68 12.44
CA ALA A 14 -8.78 0.65 12.78
C ALA A 14 -8.51 1.33 14.13
N ASP A 15 -7.51 0.86 14.85
CA ASP A 15 -6.97 1.56 16.03
C ASP A 15 -5.60 2.20 15.72
N PRO A 16 -5.08 3.07 16.61
CA PRO A 16 -3.78 3.71 16.42
C PRO A 16 -2.58 2.75 16.37
N ALA A 17 -2.72 1.53 16.91
CA ALA A 17 -1.67 0.51 16.82
C ALA A 17 -1.66 -0.17 15.43
N GLY A 18 -2.73 -0.03 14.65
CA GLY A 18 -2.92 -0.67 13.35
C GLY A 18 -3.60 -2.04 13.45
N ALA A 19 -4.31 -2.31 14.55
CA ALA A 19 -5.24 -3.42 14.65
C ALA A 19 -6.48 -3.12 13.80
N LEU A 20 -7.10 -4.16 13.25
CA LEU A 20 -8.35 -4.04 12.53
C LEU A 20 -9.42 -4.89 13.19
N THR A 21 -10.61 -4.33 13.32
CA THR A 21 -11.82 -5.07 13.70
C THR A 21 -12.71 -5.23 12.48
N PHE A 22 -13.44 -6.35 12.44
CA PHE A 22 -14.43 -6.66 11.43
C PHE A 22 -15.73 -7.05 12.15
N ASP A 23 -16.67 -6.14 12.23
CA ASP A 23 -17.96 -6.31 12.87
C ASP A 23 -19.00 -6.77 11.85
N LEU A 24 -19.43 -8.02 11.94
CA LEU A 24 -20.46 -8.54 11.06
C LEU A 24 -21.81 -7.92 11.42
N ALA A 25 -22.49 -7.36 10.42
CA ALA A 25 -23.84 -6.89 10.57
C ALA A 25 -24.77 -8.06 10.96
N PRO A 26 -25.78 -7.84 11.83
CA PRO A 26 -26.74 -8.88 12.18
C PRO A 26 -27.35 -9.50 10.92
N ALA A 27 -27.12 -10.79 10.73
CA ALA A 27 -27.67 -11.55 9.62
C ALA A 27 -28.98 -12.24 10.05
N ALA A 28 -29.85 -12.58 9.09
CA ALA A 28 -31.05 -13.37 9.35
C ALA A 28 -30.72 -14.76 9.94
N THR A 29 -29.53 -15.27 9.62
CA THR A 29 -28.90 -16.45 10.24
C THR A 29 -27.58 -16.02 10.86
N VAL A 30 -27.44 -16.18 12.17
CA VAL A 30 -26.17 -15.89 12.86
C VAL A 30 -25.21 -17.04 12.58
N PRO A 31 -23.98 -16.75 12.10
CA PRO A 31 -22.99 -17.79 11.90
C PRO A 31 -22.76 -18.61 13.18
N GLY A 32 -22.49 -19.90 13.02
CA GLY A 32 -22.24 -20.81 14.14
C GLY A 32 -21.08 -20.35 15.06
N PRO A 33 -21.02 -20.86 16.30
CA PRO A 33 -20.04 -20.43 17.31
C PRO A 33 -18.56 -20.67 16.95
N GLU A 34 -18.28 -21.48 15.92
CA GLU A 34 -16.92 -21.74 15.43
C GLU A 34 -16.69 -21.14 14.02
N ALA A 35 -17.57 -20.26 13.55
CA ALA A 35 -17.36 -19.55 12.30
C ALA A 35 -16.11 -18.66 12.37
N VAL A 36 -15.44 -18.51 11.23
CA VAL A 36 -14.23 -17.68 11.12
C VAL A 36 -14.34 -16.68 10.00
N LEU A 37 -13.73 -15.50 10.19
CA LEU A 37 -13.42 -14.61 9.09
C LEU A 37 -12.18 -15.16 8.38
N LEU A 38 -12.38 -15.62 7.15
CA LEU A 38 -11.34 -16.15 6.28
C LEU A 38 -10.84 -15.06 5.33
N LEU A 39 -9.55 -14.73 5.42
CA LEU A 39 -8.86 -13.90 4.43
C LEU A 39 -8.11 -14.81 3.46
N ARG A 40 -8.39 -14.69 2.15
CA ARG A 40 -7.72 -15.48 1.10
C ARG A 40 -6.88 -14.60 0.20
N ARG A 41 -5.59 -14.91 0.04
CA ARG A 41 -4.69 -14.13 -0.81
C ARG A 41 -5.05 -14.29 -2.28
N ARG A 42 -5.11 -13.19 -3.03
CA ARG A 42 -5.29 -13.24 -4.49
C ARG A 42 -3.99 -13.63 -5.19
N GLY A 43 -4.11 -14.43 -6.25
CA GLY A 43 -2.97 -14.81 -7.10
C GLY A 43 -1.94 -15.74 -6.44
N ALA A 44 -2.18 -16.21 -5.22
CA ALA A 44 -1.34 -17.16 -4.51
C ALA A 44 -2.22 -18.31 -4.01
N ALA A 45 -2.11 -19.47 -4.67
CA ALA A 45 -2.94 -20.63 -4.36
C ALA A 45 -2.78 -21.05 -2.89
N GLY A 46 -3.90 -21.24 -2.20
CA GLY A 46 -3.96 -21.82 -0.85
C GLY A 46 -3.52 -20.93 0.32
N THR A 47 -3.03 -19.71 0.09
CA THR A 47 -2.63 -18.83 1.22
C THR A 47 -3.86 -18.21 1.88
N THR A 48 -4.09 -18.56 3.15
CA THR A 48 -5.24 -18.09 3.94
C THR A 48 -4.85 -17.66 5.35
N VAL A 49 -5.62 -16.73 5.93
CA VAL A 49 -5.56 -16.34 7.35
C VAL A 49 -6.97 -16.50 7.91
N ARG A 50 -7.09 -17.18 9.06
CA ARG A 50 -8.37 -17.41 9.76
C ARG A 50 -8.40 -16.62 11.04
N LEU A 51 -9.42 -15.78 11.20
CA LEU A 51 -9.64 -14.99 12.40
C LEU A 51 -10.92 -15.50 13.08
N PRO A 52 -10.86 -15.91 14.36
CA PRO A 52 -12.06 -16.33 15.09
C PRO A 52 -13.12 -15.23 15.11
N LEU A 53 -14.38 -15.59 14.87
CA LEU A 53 -15.51 -14.70 15.12
C LEU A 53 -15.99 -14.90 16.55
N THR A 54 -15.99 -13.83 17.34
CA THR A 54 -16.47 -13.85 18.73
C THR A 54 -17.75 -13.04 18.87
N SER A 55 -18.68 -13.52 19.69
CA SER A 55 -19.91 -12.80 20.00
C SER A 55 -19.60 -11.58 20.85
N THR A 56 -20.00 -10.40 20.38
CA THR A 56 -19.90 -9.13 21.14
C THR A 56 -21.23 -8.73 21.76
N ALA A 57 -22.33 -9.20 21.18
CA ALA A 57 -23.70 -9.08 21.67
C ALA A 57 -24.57 -10.12 20.93
N PRO A 58 -25.82 -10.39 21.36
CA PRO A 58 -26.73 -11.25 20.61
C PRO A 58 -26.83 -10.85 19.13
N GLY A 59 -26.47 -11.77 18.22
CA GLY A 59 -26.49 -11.55 16.78
C GLY A 59 -25.38 -10.65 16.22
N ARG A 60 -24.37 -10.30 17.03
CA ARG A 60 -23.20 -9.50 16.59
C ARG A 60 -21.92 -10.29 16.79
N LEU A 61 -21.20 -10.49 15.69
CA LEU A 61 -19.92 -11.20 15.67
C LEU A 61 -18.80 -10.24 15.27
N ARG A 62 -17.64 -10.39 15.90
CA ARG A 62 -16.43 -9.62 15.60
C ARG A 62 -15.25 -10.53 15.35
N ALA A 63 -14.49 -10.25 14.29
CA ALA A 63 -13.12 -10.74 14.15
C ALA A 63 -12.13 -9.60 14.42
N VAL A 64 -10.96 -9.95 14.95
CA VAL A 64 -9.87 -9.00 15.21
C VAL A 64 -8.62 -9.47 14.49
N LEU A 65 -8.02 -8.60 13.67
CA LEU A 65 -6.69 -8.77 13.12
C LEU A 65 -5.71 -7.94 13.97
N PRO A 66 -4.90 -8.56 14.84
CA PRO A 66 -3.99 -7.81 15.70
C PRO A 66 -2.83 -7.18 14.89
N PRO A 67 -2.20 -6.11 15.40
CA PRO A 67 -1.10 -5.44 14.70
C PRO A 67 0.07 -6.38 14.37
N SER A 68 0.33 -7.36 15.23
CA SER A 68 1.41 -8.34 15.10
C SER A 68 1.12 -9.50 14.14
N ALA A 69 -0.12 -9.64 13.65
CA ALA A 69 -0.50 -10.77 12.79
C ALA A 69 0.38 -10.86 11.53
N ASP A 70 0.89 -12.05 11.25
CA ASP A 70 1.66 -12.30 10.03
C ASP A 70 0.72 -12.50 8.84
N VAL A 71 0.42 -11.39 8.16
CA VAL A 71 -0.36 -11.38 6.92
C VAL A 71 0.58 -10.90 5.81
N PRO A 72 1.06 -11.80 4.94
CA PRO A 72 1.96 -11.43 3.86
C PRO A 72 1.42 -10.30 3.00
N GLU A 73 2.34 -9.52 2.44
CA GLU A 73 1.99 -8.45 1.51
C GLU A 73 1.15 -8.97 0.34
N GLY A 74 0.10 -8.23 -0.01
CA GLY A 74 -0.76 -8.55 -1.12
C GLY A 74 -2.19 -8.03 -0.97
N ARG A 75 -3.06 -8.57 -1.82
CA ARG A 75 -4.51 -8.34 -1.78
C ARG A 75 -5.18 -9.60 -1.26
N TRP A 76 -6.11 -9.44 -0.33
CA TRP A 76 -6.78 -10.53 0.36
C TRP A 76 -8.29 -10.34 0.28
N ASP A 77 -9.03 -11.36 -0.15
CA ASP A 77 -10.49 -11.34 -0.17
C ASP A 77 -11.05 -11.86 1.15
N ALA A 78 -12.09 -11.20 1.67
CA ALA A 78 -12.72 -11.58 2.92
C ALA A 78 -13.96 -12.46 2.70
N TYR A 79 -14.04 -13.54 3.46
CA TYR A 79 -15.16 -14.49 3.48
C TYR A 79 -15.50 -14.88 4.91
N VAL A 80 -16.71 -15.38 5.15
CA VAL A 80 -17.03 -16.14 6.36
C VAL A 80 -17.06 -17.62 6.01
N GLU A 81 -16.30 -18.41 6.77
CA GLU A 81 -16.30 -19.87 6.68
C GLU A 81 -17.06 -20.40 7.90
N GLU A 82 -18.12 -21.16 7.65
CA GLU A 82 -18.91 -21.80 8.71
C GLU A 82 -18.47 -23.26 8.91
N PRO A 83 -18.49 -23.77 10.15
CA PRO A 83 -18.15 -25.15 10.44
C PRO A 83 -19.06 -26.12 9.69
N GLY A 84 -18.47 -27.12 9.03
CA GLY A 84 -19.21 -28.14 8.29
C GLY A 84 -19.85 -27.66 6.99
N SER A 85 -19.66 -26.40 6.59
CA SER A 85 -20.10 -25.87 5.30
C SER A 85 -19.02 -26.07 4.23
N GLU A 86 -19.40 -26.56 3.06
CA GLU A 86 -18.52 -26.59 1.87
C GLU A 86 -18.46 -25.22 1.16
N HIS A 87 -19.29 -24.26 1.58
CA HIS A 87 -19.40 -22.93 0.99
C HIS A 87 -19.00 -21.84 1.98
N THR A 88 -18.35 -20.81 1.44
CA THR A 88 -18.03 -19.59 2.19
C THR A 88 -18.99 -18.46 1.83
N LEU A 89 -19.38 -17.65 2.81
CA LEU A 89 -20.16 -16.45 2.58
C LEU A 89 -19.24 -15.32 2.11
N THR A 90 -19.64 -14.60 1.06
CA THR A 90 -18.90 -13.43 0.61
C THR A 90 -19.11 -12.26 1.56
N VAL A 91 -18.03 -11.62 2.03
CA VAL A 91 -18.15 -10.43 2.87
C VAL A 91 -18.27 -9.20 1.99
N LEU A 92 -19.32 -8.42 2.20
CA LEU A 92 -19.58 -7.12 1.58
C LEU A 92 -19.06 -6.00 2.50
N PRO A 93 -18.54 -4.90 1.94
CA PRO A 93 -17.98 -3.81 2.74
C PRO A 93 -19.10 -2.97 3.37
N GLY A 94 -19.07 -2.77 4.69
CA GLY A 94 -19.91 -1.83 5.43
C GLY A 94 -19.24 -0.48 5.65
N LEU A 95 -19.46 0.13 6.83
CA LEU A 95 -18.71 1.27 7.33
C LEU A 95 -17.21 0.91 7.42
N ARG A 96 -16.33 1.86 7.14
CA ARG A 96 -14.88 1.71 7.29
C ARG A 96 -14.34 2.92 8.03
N ASP A 97 -14.29 2.84 9.36
CA ASP A 97 -13.67 3.87 10.20
C ASP A 97 -12.16 3.63 10.28
N LEU A 98 -11.44 4.16 9.29
CA LEU A 98 -9.99 3.96 9.15
C LEU A 98 -9.17 5.19 9.55
N ARG A 99 -9.81 6.20 10.16
CA ARG A 99 -9.19 7.49 10.48
C ARG A 99 -7.94 7.34 11.35
N ALA A 100 -7.93 6.36 12.26
CA ALA A 100 -6.78 6.06 13.10
C ALA A 100 -5.53 5.62 12.31
N LEU A 101 -5.67 5.17 11.05
CA LEU A 101 -4.52 4.86 10.19
C LEU A 101 -3.86 6.13 9.63
N VAL A 102 -4.60 7.22 9.45
CA VAL A 102 -4.07 8.50 8.93
C VAL A 102 -3.09 9.13 9.90
N ASP A 103 -3.41 9.06 11.20
CA ASP A 103 -2.59 9.63 12.27
C ASP A 103 -1.54 8.65 12.81
N ARG A 104 -1.44 7.44 12.22
CA ARG A 104 -0.54 6.41 12.71
C ARG A 104 0.90 6.70 12.28
N THR A 105 1.74 6.98 13.25
CA THR A 105 3.19 7.19 13.08
C THR A 105 3.98 6.10 13.80
N PRO A 106 4.42 5.03 13.10
CA PRO A 106 5.31 4.04 13.68
C PRO A 106 6.63 4.66 14.16
N ASP A 107 7.33 4.02 15.09
CA ASP A 107 8.68 4.43 15.45
C ASP A 107 9.65 4.20 14.27
N THR A 108 10.53 5.16 13.97
CA THR A 108 11.49 5.04 12.85
C THR A 108 12.50 3.89 13.03
N GLY A 109 12.72 3.42 14.25
CA GLY A 109 13.51 2.22 14.55
C GLY A 109 12.78 0.91 14.24
N THR A 110 11.48 0.95 13.88
CA THR A 110 10.69 -0.23 13.53
C THR A 110 11.30 -0.96 12.33
N ALA A 111 11.89 -2.13 12.57
CA ALA A 111 12.57 -2.92 11.55
C ALA A 111 11.66 -3.40 10.41
N THR A 112 10.36 -3.55 10.67
CA THR A 112 9.39 -3.99 9.66
C THR A 112 8.08 -3.24 9.80
N ILE A 113 7.79 -2.44 8.79
CA ILE A 113 6.52 -1.73 8.64
C ILE A 113 5.45 -2.67 8.12
N ARG A 114 4.34 -2.73 8.86
CA ARG A 114 3.11 -3.42 8.47
C ARG A 114 2.00 -2.40 8.39
N SER A 115 1.32 -2.36 7.25
CA SER A 115 0.13 -1.54 7.02
C SER A 115 -0.94 -2.40 6.38
N ARG A 116 -2.19 -2.29 6.86
CA ARG A 116 -3.33 -2.97 6.25
C ARG A 116 -4.51 -2.04 6.14
N VAL A 117 -5.17 -2.05 4.98
CA VAL A 117 -6.29 -1.17 4.67
C VAL A 117 -7.45 -1.99 4.10
N PRO A 118 -8.59 -2.12 4.80
CA PRO A 118 -9.81 -2.67 4.24
C PRO A 118 -10.34 -1.81 3.09
N TYR A 119 -10.75 -2.42 1.98
CA TYR A 119 -11.23 -1.69 0.81
C TYR A 119 -12.32 -2.46 0.04
N PRO A 120 -13.24 -1.74 -0.63
CA PRO A 120 -14.19 -2.34 -1.54
C PRO A 120 -13.49 -2.73 -2.85
N THR A 121 -13.78 -3.91 -3.35
CA THR A 121 -13.35 -4.35 -4.68
C THR A 121 -14.29 -3.81 -5.76
N LEU A 122 -13.85 -3.81 -7.01
CA LEU A 122 -14.69 -3.38 -8.15
C LEU A 122 -15.97 -4.21 -8.27
N ASP A 123 -15.91 -5.49 -7.91
CA ASP A 123 -17.04 -6.41 -7.86
C ASP A 123 -17.79 -6.40 -6.52
N GLY A 124 -17.58 -5.37 -5.68
CA GLY A 124 -18.41 -5.10 -4.50
C GLY A 124 -18.12 -5.95 -3.26
N ARG A 125 -17.03 -6.71 -3.24
CA ARG A 125 -16.59 -7.50 -2.08
C ARG A 125 -15.72 -6.67 -1.14
N LEU A 126 -15.63 -7.09 0.12
CA LEU A 126 -14.64 -6.59 1.05
C LEU A 126 -13.31 -7.31 0.81
N ALA A 127 -12.24 -6.52 0.73
CA ALA A 127 -10.89 -7.02 0.66
C ALA A 127 -9.99 -6.27 1.63
N LEU A 128 -8.82 -6.84 1.90
CA LEU A 128 -7.75 -6.25 2.68
C LEU A 128 -6.52 -6.08 1.80
N ARG A 129 -5.99 -4.86 1.78
CA ARG A 129 -4.69 -4.57 1.18
C ARG A 129 -3.64 -4.62 2.29
N CYS A 130 -2.61 -5.44 2.14
CA CYS A 130 -1.54 -5.58 3.13
C CYS A 130 -0.20 -5.21 2.52
N TRP A 131 0.63 -4.48 3.27
CA TRP A 131 2.03 -4.23 2.97
C TRP A 131 2.92 -4.70 4.13
N VAL A 132 4.08 -5.27 3.77
CA VAL A 132 5.12 -5.68 4.72
C VAL A 132 6.46 -5.23 4.14
N ARG A 133 7.09 -4.23 4.77
CA ARG A 133 8.31 -3.56 4.28
C ARG A 133 9.41 -3.58 5.33
N ALA A 134 10.59 -4.07 4.98
CA ALA A 134 11.75 -4.14 5.85
C ALA A 134 13.06 -4.02 5.04
N PRO A 135 13.79 -2.89 5.12
CA PRO A 135 13.37 -1.59 5.66
C PRO A 135 12.33 -0.89 4.76
N HIS A 136 11.93 0.33 5.12
CA HIS A 136 10.93 1.12 4.37
C HIS A 136 11.34 2.59 4.24
N ALA A 137 11.00 3.22 3.11
CA ALA A 137 11.07 4.65 2.92
C ALA A 137 9.66 5.16 2.59
N GLU A 138 9.03 5.85 3.54
CA GLU A 138 7.71 6.45 3.36
C GLU A 138 7.88 7.84 2.70
N ALA A 139 7.27 8.03 1.53
CA ALA A 139 7.21 9.32 0.86
C ALA A 139 6.12 10.19 1.46
N GLY A 140 6.48 11.41 1.83
CA GLY A 140 5.58 12.48 2.23
C GLY A 140 4.98 13.22 1.03
N ALA A 141 4.93 14.54 1.11
CA ALA A 141 4.39 15.40 0.05
C ALA A 141 5.35 15.46 -1.15
N ILE A 142 4.78 15.34 -2.36
CA ILE A 142 5.52 15.50 -3.61
C ILE A 142 5.29 16.90 -4.15
N ARG A 143 6.37 17.65 -4.38
CA ARG A 143 6.33 18.98 -5.00
C ARG A 143 6.76 18.87 -6.45
N VAL A 144 5.90 19.30 -7.37
CA VAL A 144 6.11 19.20 -8.82
C VAL A 144 6.58 20.53 -9.39
N GLY A 145 7.89 20.65 -9.61
CA GLY A 145 8.50 21.79 -10.28
C GLY A 145 8.40 21.72 -11.81
N PRO A 146 8.88 22.75 -12.52
CA PRO A 146 8.88 22.77 -13.98
C PRO A 146 9.85 21.77 -14.62
N SER A 147 11.01 21.51 -13.99
CA SER A 147 12.10 20.68 -14.54
C SER A 147 12.41 19.42 -13.72
N GLY A 148 11.65 19.17 -12.64
CA GLY A 148 11.86 18.04 -11.74
C GLY A 148 10.80 17.93 -10.66
N MET A 149 10.97 16.96 -9.79
CA MET A 149 10.18 16.80 -8.56
C MET A 149 11.07 16.83 -7.33
N SER A 150 10.53 17.26 -6.20
CA SER A 150 11.12 17.02 -4.90
C SER A 150 10.15 16.28 -3.98
N ALA A 151 10.72 15.51 -3.06
CA ALA A 151 9.96 14.79 -2.06
C ALA A 151 10.75 14.79 -0.75
N GLU A 152 10.00 14.89 0.34
CA GLU A 152 10.46 14.63 1.70
C GLU A 152 9.80 13.34 2.20
N GLY A 153 10.40 12.68 3.18
CA GLY A 153 9.87 11.44 3.72
C GLY A 153 10.65 10.95 4.94
N GLU A 154 10.33 9.72 5.35
CA GLU A 154 10.93 9.08 6.53
C GLU A 154 11.43 7.67 6.21
N LEU A 155 12.57 7.32 6.80
CA LEU A 155 13.17 5.99 6.75
C LEU A 155 12.81 5.22 8.02
N TYR A 156 12.36 3.98 7.83
CA TYR A 156 12.02 3.06 8.91
C TYR A 156 12.91 1.82 8.84
N GLY A 157 13.49 1.45 9.99
CA GLY A 157 14.38 0.29 10.12
C GLY A 157 15.74 0.47 9.43
N VAL A 158 16.06 1.69 8.98
CA VAL A 158 17.32 2.06 8.34
C VAL A 158 17.58 3.56 8.54
N GLN A 159 18.83 3.99 8.46
CA GLN A 159 19.22 5.40 8.48
C GLN A 159 20.04 5.74 7.24
N ALA A 160 19.95 6.99 6.79
CA ALA A 160 20.80 7.49 5.72
C ALA A 160 22.23 7.71 6.26
N GLY A 161 23.20 7.08 5.62
CA GLY A 161 24.63 7.30 5.88
C GLY A 161 25.25 8.30 4.92
N GLU A 162 26.55 8.53 5.08
CA GLU A 162 27.33 9.31 4.13
C GLU A 162 27.25 8.68 2.72
N GLY A 163 27.06 9.53 1.71
CA GLY A 163 26.90 9.08 0.33
C GLY A 163 25.54 8.42 0.01
N ALA A 164 24.53 8.58 0.86
CA ALA A 164 23.17 8.15 0.55
C ALA A 164 22.64 8.85 -0.72
N VAL A 165 21.95 8.08 -1.57
CA VAL A 165 21.38 8.58 -2.84
C VAL A 165 19.97 8.07 -3.06
N VAL A 166 19.22 8.76 -3.91
CA VAL A 166 18.03 8.21 -4.56
C VAL A 166 18.41 7.75 -5.96
N GLU A 167 18.00 6.54 -6.31
CA GLU A 167 18.11 5.97 -7.65
C GLU A 167 16.76 5.91 -8.32
N ALA A 168 16.65 6.56 -9.48
CA ALA A 168 15.62 6.29 -10.46
C ALA A 168 16.11 5.17 -11.39
N ARG A 169 15.40 4.05 -11.43
CA ARG A 169 15.75 2.87 -12.24
C ARG A 169 14.65 2.57 -13.25
N LEU A 170 15.01 2.36 -14.51
CA LEU A 170 14.08 1.88 -15.53
C LEU A 170 14.03 0.34 -15.53
N PRO A 171 12.88 -0.30 -15.21
CA PRO A 171 12.78 -1.76 -15.19
C PRO A 171 13.13 -2.38 -16.55
N GLY A 172 13.90 -3.47 -16.54
CA GLY A 172 14.36 -4.14 -17.76
C GLY A 172 15.63 -3.54 -18.39
N GLU A 173 16.04 -2.34 -17.97
CA GLU A 173 17.22 -1.64 -18.50
C GLU A 173 18.21 -1.31 -17.36
N PRO A 174 19.03 -2.26 -16.88
CA PRO A 174 19.88 -2.07 -15.71
C PRO A 174 20.95 -0.97 -15.86
N ALA A 175 21.29 -0.59 -17.10
CA ALA A 175 22.19 0.53 -17.38
C ALA A 175 21.51 1.91 -17.24
N ARG A 176 20.17 1.96 -17.29
CA ARG A 176 19.38 3.19 -17.15
C ARG A 176 19.09 3.46 -15.67
N VAL A 177 20.06 4.10 -15.03
CA VAL A 177 19.96 4.53 -13.63
C VAL A 177 20.40 5.98 -13.50
N HIS A 178 19.57 6.80 -12.87
CA HIS A 178 19.93 8.17 -12.50
C HIS A 178 19.98 8.31 -10.98
N ARG A 179 21.07 8.91 -10.50
CA ARG A 179 21.35 9.09 -9.07
C ARG A 179 21.26 10.57 -8.71
N VAL A 180 20.60 10.85 -7.60
CA VAL A 180 20.60 12.17 -6.97
C VAL A 180 20.94 12.04 -5.48
N PRO A 181 21.62 13.04 -4.88
CA PRO A 181 21.90 13.02 -3.45
C PRO A 181 20.62 12.91 -2.61
N LEU A 182 20.68 12.10 -1.55
CA LEU A 182 19.69 12.12 -0.48
C LEU A 182 20.18 13.09 0.60
N THR A 183 19.36 14.06 0.98
CA THR A 183 19.68 15.00 2.07
C THR A 183 18.89 14.64 3.31
N ALA A 184 19.51 14.67 4.49
CA ALA A 184 18.77 14.54 5.74
C ALA A 184 17.85 15.75 5.95
N SER A 185 16.62 15.54 6.41
CA SER A 185 15.66 16.64 6.65
C SER A 185 15.74 17.24 8.07
N GLY A 186 16.78 16.87 8.84
CA GLY A 186 17.04 17.40 10.20
C GLY A 186 16.23 16.72 11.32
N GLN A 187 15.32 15.79 10.99
CA GLN A 187 14.63 14.92 11.94
C GLN A 187 15.19 13.48 11.87
N PRO A 188 15.14 12.70 12.97
CA PRO A 188 15.51 11.28 12.93
C PRO A 188 14.74 10.52 11.84
N GLY A 189 15.45 9.76 11.00
CA GLY A 189 14.87 9.04 9.86
C GLY A 189 14.42 9.92 8.69
N GLY A 190 14.38 11.25 8.84
CA GLY A 190 13.90 12.15 7.81
C GLY A 190 14.84 12.30 6.62
N PHE A 191 14.30 12.24 5.40
CA PHE A 191 15.04 12.44 4.16
C PHE A 191 14.33 13.41 3.21
N ALA A 192 15.11 13.98 2.30
CA ALA A 192 14.63 14.75 1.16
C ALA A 192 15.48 14.47 -0.08
N PHE A 193 14.91 14.64 -1.26
CA PHE A 193 15.63 14.62 -2.52
C PHE A 193 14.94 15.48 -3.58
N THR A 194 15.71 15.85 -4.61
CA THR A 194 15.19 16.46 -5.84
C THR A 194 15.65 15.64 -7.03
N LEU A 195 14.71 15.21 -7.87
CA LEU A 195 14.95 14.42 -9.07
C LEU A 195 14.66 15.27 -10.31
N PRO A 196 15.68 15.66 -11.11
CA PRO A 196 15.46 16.32 -12.39
C PRO A 196 14.85 15.34 -13.39
N TYR A 197 13.97 15.83 -14.26
CA TYR A 197 13.32 14.97 -15.24
C TYR A 197 14.13 14.78 -16.52
N ALA A 198 14.95 15.74 -16.91
CA ALA A 198 15.68 15.70 -18.18
C ALA A 198 16.46 14.38 -18.38
N PRO A 199 17.19 13.85 -17.38
CA PRO A 199 17.88 12.56 -17.55
C PRO A 199 16.93 11.38 -17.81
N LEU A 200 15.73 11.39 -17.19
CA LEU A 200 14.72 10.33 -17.35
C LEU A 200 14.14 10.28 -18.78
N ALA A 201 14.24 11.38 -19.52
CA ALA A 201 13.76 11.54 -20.88
C ALA A 201 14.86 11.38 -21.94
N GLU A 202 16.09 11.02 -21.56
CA GLU A 202 17.18 10.81 -22.50
C GLU A 202 16.89 9.65 -23.47
N GLY A 203 17.15 9.89 -24.76
CA GLY A 203 16.89 8.97 -25.86
C GLY A 203 15.41 8.95 -26.30
N PRO A 204 15.10 8.36 -27.47
CA PRO A 204 13.76 8.39 -28.06
C PRO A 204 12.71 7.81 -27.13
N VAL A 205 11.67 8.55 -26.74
CA VAL A 205 10.55 8.04 -25.94
C VAL A 205 9.41 7.69 -26.89
N THR A 206 9.24 6.41 -27.20
CA THR A 206 8.18 5.91 -28.10
C THR A 206 7.02 5.24 -27.37
N GLU A 207 7.22 4.91 -26.09
CA GLU A 207 6.25 4.23 -25.23
C GLU A 207 6.40 4.71 -23.78
N GLU A 208 5.49 4.26 -22.91
CA GLU A 208 5.56 4.56 -21.49
C GLU A 208 6.82 3.98 -20.85
N ARG A 209 7.57 4.84 -20.16
CA ARG A 209 8.68 4.46 -19.28
C ARG A 209 8.32 4.77 -17.85
N LEU A 210 8.24 3.73 -17.02
CA LEU A 210 7.96 3.87 -15.60
C LEU A 210 9.24 3.73 -14.77
N TRP A 211 9.84 4.86 -14.42
CA TRP A 211 11.02 4.94 -13.56
C TRP A 211 10.64 4.68 -12.11
N ARG A 212 11.22 3.66 -11.48
CA ARG A 212 10.97 3.30 -10.07
C ARG A 212 12.04 3.91 -9.18
N LEU A 213 11.61 4.49 -8.05
CA LEU A 213 12.52 5.21 -7.16
C LEU A 213 12.90 4.39 -5.93
N TRP A 214 14.19 4.45 -5.58
CA TRP A 214 14.77 3.72 -4.46
C TRP A 214 15.71 4.61 -3.67
N VAL A 215 15.71 4.50 -2.35
CA VAL A 215 16.80 5.01 -1.52
C VAL A 215 17.91 3.97 -1.48
N ILE A 216 19.15 4.41 -1.66
CA ILE A 216 20.36 3.65 -1.35
C ILE A 216 20.94 4.29 -0.08
N PRO A 217 20.78 3.67 1.10
CA PRO A 217 21.10 4.31 2.38
C PRO A 217 22.59 4.65 2.55
N SER A 218 23.47 3.89 1.91
CA SER A 218 24.91 4.13 1.86
C SER A 218 25.53 3.32 0.72
N PRO A 219 26.76 3.60 0.27
CA PRO A 219 27.42 2.84 -0.78
C PRO A 219 27.41 1.33 -0.51
N GLY A 220 26.92 0.54 -1.47
CA GLY A 220 26.82 -0.93 -1.36
C GLY A 220 25.62 -1.45 -0.55
N ALA A 221 24.83 -0.58 0.09
CA ALA A 221 23.66 -1.00 0.84
C ALA A 221 22.52 -1.51 -0.07
N LYS A 222 21.66 -2.35 0.50
CA LYS A 222 20.44 -2.83 -0.17
C LYS A 222 19.50 -1.64 -0.43
N ALA A 223 18.97 -1.58 -1.65
CA ALA A 223 18.01 -0.56 -2.05
C ALA A 223 16.69 -0.68 -1.27
N VAL A 224 16.14 0.46 -0.87
CA VAL A 224 14.90 0.62 -0.11
C VAL A 224 13.87 1.29 -1.00
N ARG A 225 12.69 0.68 -1.15
CA ARG A 225 11.62 1.25 -2.00
C ARG A 225 11.09 2.52 -1.37
N ILE A 226 10.95 3.57 -2.17
CA ILE A 226 10.19 4.75 -1.79
C ILE A 226 8.73 4.46 -2.10
N SER A 227 7.88 4.40 -1.08
CA SER A 227 6.45 4.09 -1.23
C SER A 227 5.61 4.98 -0.32
N ARG A 228 4.28 4.97 -0.46
CA ARG A 228 3.38 5.62 0.49
C ARG A 228 2.28 4.67 0.94
N ILE A 229 2.41 4.13 2.14
CA ILE A 229 1.59 3.03 2.66
C ILE A 229 1.11 3.26 4.11
N LEU A 230 1.54 4.33 4.77
CA LEU A 230 1.22 4.63 6.18
C LEU A 230 0.01 5.55 6.30
N ASP A 231 -1.10 5.18 5.65
CA ASP A 231 -2.41 5.82 5.82
C ASP A 231 -3.55 4.89 5.35
N ASP A 232 -4.77 5.42 5.27
CA ASP A 232 -5.99 4.70 4.92
C ASP A 232 -6.23 4.56 3.40
N VAL A 233 -5.27 4.93 2.54
CA VAL A 233 -5.42 4.86 1.09
C VAL A 233 -4.88 3.52 0.55
N TRP A 234 -5.80 2.62 0.19
CA TRP A 234 -5.46 1.28 -0.31
C TRP A 234 -4.81 1.25 -1.71
N SER A 235 -5.07 2.26 -2.55
CA SER A 235 -4.47 2.40 -3.88
C SER A 235 -4.28 3.86 -4.26
N ARG A 236 -3.07 4.20 -4.65
CA ARG A 236 -2.66 5.55 -5.04
C ARG A 236 -2.56 5.77 -6.53
N GLU A 237 -2.45 4.70 -7.30
CA GLU A 237 -2.17 4.72 -8.74
C GLU A 237 -3.10 5.64 -9.53
N HIS A 238 -4.36 5.74 -9.11
CA HIS A 238 -5.36 6.62 -9.74
C HIS A 238 -5.93 7.68 -8.79
N THR A 239 -5.51 7.69 -7.53
CA THR A 239 -6.03 8.60 -6.48
C THR A 239 -5.12 9.82 -6.31
N PHE A 240 -3.81 9.65 -6.48
CA PHE A 240 -2.82 10.71 -6.35
C PHE A 240 -2.31 11.06 -7.75
N VAL A 241 -2.93 12.08 -8.35
CA VAL A 241 -2.59 12.56 -9.69
C VAL A 241 -1.77 13.85 -9.61
N TYR A 242 -0.72 13.91 -10.41
CA TYR A 242 0.20 15.05 -10.49
C TYR A 242 0.18 15.63 -11.90
N PRO A 243 0.42 16.94 -12.06
CA PRO A 243 0.51 17.54 -13.39
C PRO A 243 1.74 17.00 -14.14
N GLY A 244 1.53 16.58 -15.38
CA GLY A 244 2.62 16.26 -16.28
C GLY A 244 3.42 17.50 -16.63
N ARG A 245 4.75 17.34 -16.78
CA ARG A 245 5.67 18.41 -17.15
C ARG A 245 6.34 18.10 -18.47
N PRO A 246 6.35 19.04 -19.43
CA PRO A 246 7.12 18.87 -20.66
C PRO A 246 8.62 18.85 -20.33
N VAL A 247 9.32 17.87 -20.87
CA VAL A 247 10.75 17.62 -20.57
C VAL A 247 11.62 17.53 -21.81
N ALA A 248 11.00 17.26 -22.96
CA ALA A 248 11.55 17.38 -24.29
C ALA A 248 10.37 17.63 -25.26
N ASP A 249 10.68 17.90 -26.52
CA ASP A 249 9.65 18.07 -27.55
C ASP A 249 8.79 16.81 -27.65
N GLY A 250 7.47 16.98 -27.49
CA GLY A 250 6.53 15.87 -27.48
C GLY A 250 6.73 14.83 -26.35
N VAL A 251 7.32 15.18 -25.20
CA VAL A 251 7.51 14.23 -24.07
C VAL A 251 7.08 14.85 -22.74
N LEU A 252 6.30 14.09 -21.96
CA LEU A 252 5.85 14.48 -20.62
C LEU A 252 6.43 13.56 -19.54
N ALA A 253 6.89 14.14 -18.43
CA ALA A 253 7.24 13.43 -17.20
C ALA A 253 6.24 13.76 -16.08
N THR A 254 5.80 12.74 -15.35
CA THR A 254 4.77 12.86 -14.31
C THR A 254 5.13 11.99 -13.10
N PRO A 255 5.30 12.57 -11.90
CA PRO A 255 5.35 11.79 -10.67
C PRO A 255 4.06 10.98 -10.53
N CYS A 256 4.15 9.75 -10.08
CA CYS A 256 2.99 8.88 -9.92
C CYS A 256 3.27 7.80 -8.88
N TYR A 257 2.25 7.03 -8.54
CA TYR A 257 2.39 5.82 -7.75
C TYR A 257 2.05 4.60 -8.59
N SER A 258 2.77 3.51 -8.40
CA SER A 258 2.44 2.21 -9.01
C SER A 258 1.23 1.56 -8.31
N ALA A 259 0.73 0.46 -8.87
CA ALA A 259 -0.23 -0.44 -8.22
C ALA A 259 0.23 -0.98 -6.85
N ALA A 260 1.53 -0.89 -6.53
CA ALA A 260 2.10 -1.25 -5.24
C ALA A 260 2.12 -0.10 -4.21
N ASN A 261 1.72 1.11 -4.63
CA ASN A 261 1.96 2.40 -3.95
C ASN A 261 3.43 2.81 -3.89
N ASP A 262 4.28 2.31 -4.79
CA ASP A 262 5.68 2.73 -4.91
C ASP A 262 5.74 4.05 -5.71
N LEU A 263 6.51 5.02 -5.24
CA LEU A 263 6.72 6.30 -5.92
C LEU A 263 7.55 6.08 -7.20
N CYS A 264 7.03 6.60 -8.30
CA CYS A 264 7.59 6.45 -9.63
C CYS A 264 7.57 7.80 -10.38
N VAL A 265 8.30 7.87 -11.49
CA VAL A 265 8.12 8.90 -12.52
C VAL A 265 7.76 8.20 -13.82
N ARG A 266 6.58 8.53 -14.35
CA ARG A 266 6.13 8.09 -15.66
C ARG A 266 6.60 9.10 -16.70
N VAL A 267 7.31 8.63 -17.72
CA VAL A 267 7.70 9.40 -18.90
C VAL A 267 6.98 8.81 -20.10
N VAL A 268 6.24 9.63 -20.84
CA VAL A 268 5.43 9.19 -21.98
C VAL A 268 5.64 10.15 -23.16
N PRO A 269 5.43 9.69 -24.41
CA PRO A 269 5.19 10.60 -25.51
C PRO A 269 3.97 11.48 -25.15
N ALA A 270 4.07 12.78 -25.39
CA ALA A 270 2.90 13.64 -25.37
C ALA A 270 1.97 13.15 -26.47
N THR A 271 0.72 12.86 -26.13
CA THR A 271 -0.32 12.64 -27.14
C THR A 271 -0.42 13.92 -27.97
N ALA A 272 -0.26 13.79 -29.28
CA ALA A 272 -0.49 14.89 -30.23
C ALA A 272 -1.93 15.40 -30.16
#